data_AF-A0A6L7CT78-F1
#
_entry.id   AF-A0A6L7CT78-F1
#
_cell.length_a   1.000
_cell.length_b   1.000
_cell.length_c   1.000
_cell.angle_alpha   90.00
_cell.angle_beta   90.00
_cell.angle_gamma   90.00
#
_symmetry.space_group_name_H-M   'P 1'
#
loop_
_entity.id
_entity.type
_entity.pdbx_description
1 polymer ?
#
loop_
_entity_poly.entity_id
_entity_poly.type
_entity_poly.pdbx_seq_one_letter_code
_entity_poly.pdbx_strand_id
1 'polypeptide(L)'
;RESISQLIDHANSHPAPIAAVDIPSGLLAETGATPGAVINADNTITFIALKPGLLTGKARDVTGQLHFDSLGLDSWLAGQETKIQRFSAEQLSHWLKPRRPTSHKGDHGRLVIIGGDHGTAGAIRMTGEAALRAGAGLVRVLTRSENIAPLLTARPELMVHELTMDSLTESLEWADVVVIGPGLGQQEWGKKALQKVENFRKPMLWDADALNLLAINPDKRHNRVITPHPGEAAR
;
A
#
# COMPACT_ATOMS: atom_id res chain seq x y z
N ARG A 1 21.82 40.19 13.79
CA ARG A 1 20.51 39.53 13.98
C ARG A 1 20.70 38.09 13.57
N GLU A 2 20.37 37.14 14.43
CA GLU A 2 20.42 35.71 14.08
C GLU A 2 19.43 35.40 12.96
N SER A 3 19.77 34.45 12.09
CA SER A 3 18.85 33.98 11.06
C SER A 3 17.78 33.08 11.69
N ILE A 4 16.60 33.00 11.07
CA ILE A 4 15.52 32.10 11.54
C ILE A 4 16.01 30.66 11.61
N SER A 5 16.86 30.22 10.67
CA SER A 5 17.48 28.90 10.70
C SER A 5 18.27 28.66 11.98
N GLN A 6 19.07 29.63 12.42
CA GLN A 6 19.86 29.50 13.65
C GLN A 6 18.97 29.41 14.90
N LEU A 7 17.86 30.15 14.94
CA LEU A 7 16.89 30.07 16.03
C LEU A 7 16.22 28.70 16.10
N ILE A 8 15.87 28.13 14.95
CA ILE A 8 15.32 26.76 14.85
C ILE A 8 16.34 25.75 15.37
N ASP A 9 17.61 25.85 14.97
CA ASP A 9 18.66 24.94 15.41
C ASP A 9 18.88 25.02 16.93
N HIS A 10 18.87 26.23 17.49
CA HIS A 10 18.95 26.43 18.95
C HIS A 10 17.76 25.82 19.67
N ALA A 11 16.53 26.06 19.18
CA ALA A 11 15.32 25.47 19.74
C ALA A 11 15.40 23.94 19.74
N ASN A 12 15.76 23.34 18.60
CA ASN A 12 15.89 21.89 18.45
C ASN A 12 16.99 21.28 19.36
N SER A 13 18.02 22.05 19.69
CA SER A 13 19.09 21.60 20.61
C SER A 13 18.74 21.74 22.09
N HIS A 14 17.67 22.49 22.41
CA HIS A 14 17.27 22.75 23.79
C HIS A 14 16.58 21.51 24.38
N PRO A 15 16.79 21.17 25.67
CA PRO A 15 16.24 19.95 26.27
C PRO A 15 14.74 20.02 26.61
N ALA A 16 14.12 21.20 26.51
CA ALA A 16 12.70 21.36 26.79
C ALA A 16 11.85 20.85 25.61
N PRO A 17 10.68 20.25 25.86
CA PRO A 17 9.82 19.79 24.80
C PRO A 17 9.31 20.97 23.95
N ILE A 18 9.23 20.76 22.65
CA ILE A 18 8.80 21.77 21.69
C ILE A 18 7.36 21.51 21.27
N ALA A 19 6.51 22.50 21.48
CA ALA A 19 5.15 22.52 20.95
C ALA A 19 5.09 23.45 19.73
N ALA A 20 4.77 22.89 18.56
CA ALA A 20 4.48 23.65 17.36
C ALA A 20 3.00 24.05 17.32
N VAL A 21 2.75 25.31 16.97
CA VAL A 21 1.41 25.84 16.77
C VAL A 21 1.14 25.92 15.27
N ASP A 22 0.06 25.30 14.86
CA ASP A 22 -0.35 25.02 13.48
C ASP A 22 0.55 24.05 12.71
N ILE A 23 1.81 24.44 12.48
CA ILE A 23 2.78 23.69 11.68
C ILE A 23 4.18 23.91 12.26
N PRO A 24 5.03 22.87 12.40
CA PRO A 24 6.44 23.06 12.75
C PRO A 24 7.10 24.07 11.80
N SER A 25 7.69 25.13 12.35
CA SER A 25 8.30 26.18 11.53
C SER A 25 9.38 25.59 10.63
N GLY A 26 9.33 25.92 9.33
CA GLY A 26 10.22 25.38 8.29
C GLY A 26 9.66 24.18 7.51
N LEU A 27 8.59 23.53 8.00
CA LEU A 27 7.90 22.46 7.27
C LEU A 27 6.97 23.05 6.20
N LEU A 28 7.00 22.49 4.99
CA LEU A 28 6.05 22.89 3.93
C LEU A 28 4.68 22.27 4.16
N ALA A 29 3.69 23.11 4.45
CA ALA A 29 2.30 22.74 4.78
C ALA A 29 1.61 21.86 3.71
N GLU A 30 1.98 22.00 2.45
CA GLU A 30 1.33 21.29 1.35
C GLU A 30 1.94 19.91 1.07
N THR A 31 3.26 19.77 1.25
CA THR A 31 4.02 18.62 0.73
C THR A 31 4.73 17.80 1.81
N GLY A 32 4.92 18.38 2.99
CA GLY A 32 5.69 17.76 4.08
C GLY A 32 7.20 17.70 3.78
N ALA A 33 7.67 18.51 2.83
CA ALA A 33 9.09 18.66 2.56
C ALA A 33 9.76 19.64 3.53
N THR A 34 11.06 19.44 3.74
CA THR A 34 11.90 20.18 4.69
C THR A 34 13.10 20.79 3.93
N PRO A 35 12.93 21.94 3.26
CA PRO A 35 13.96 22.51 2.36
C PRO A 35 15.18 23.11 3.10
N GLY A 36 15.14 23.18 4.42
CA GLY A 36 16.19 23.74 5.27
C GLY A 36 15.98 23.35 6.73
N ALA A 37 16.35 24.23 7.66
CA ALA A 37 16.10 24.02 9.09
C ALA A 37 14.59 23.97 9.38
N VAL A 38 14.17 22.96 10.13
CA VAL A 38 12.78 22.73 10.54
C VAL A 38 12.73 22.40 12.01
N ILE A 39 11.73 22.93 12.72
CA ILE A 39 11.48 22.59 14.12
C ILE A 39 11.15 21.10 14.24
N ASN A 40 11.83 20.41 15.14
CA ASN A 40 11.50 19.04 15.56
C ASN A 40 10.58 19.11 16.79
N ALA A 41 9.28 19.04 16.57
CA ALA A 41 8.29 19.20 17.63
C ALA A 41 7.99 17.86 18.32
N ASP A 42 7.81 17.89 19.63
CA ASP A 42 7.21 16.77 20.39
C ASP A 42 5.69 16.73 20.19
N ASN A 43 5.07 17.91 20.08
CA ASN A 43 3.64 18.07 19.87
C ASN A 43 3.38 19.14 18.81
N THR A 44 2.43 18.89 17.92
CA THR A 44 1.91 19.90 16.99
C THR A 44 0.41 20.01 17.18
N ILE A 45 -0.10 21.22 17.40
CA ILE A 45 -1.55 21.49 17.41
C ILE A 45 -1.91 22.20 16.12
N THR A 46 -2.68 21.57 15.22
CA THR A 46 -3.16 22.17 13.97
C THR A 46 -4.63 22.54 14.06
N PHE A 47 -4.98 23.66 13.42
CA PHE A 47 -6.34 24.20 13.49
C PHE A 47 -7.10 24.06 12.17
N ILE A 48 -8.43 24.05 12.27
CA ILE A 48 -9.43 24.10 11.17
C ILE A 48 -9.40 22.86 10.28
N ALA A 49 -8.25 22.50 9.70
CA ALA A 49 -8.08 21.28 8.92
C ALA A 49 -6.70 20.67 9.15
N LEU A 50 -6.58 19.37 8.86
CA LEU A 50 -5.29 18.70 8.74
C LEU A 50 -4.63 19.12 7.42
N LYS A 51 -3.47 19.76 7.51
CA LYS A 51 -2.68 20.11 6.32
C LYS A 51 -1.99 18.86 5.79
N PRO A 52 -1.99 18.59 4.46
CA PRO A 52 -1.39 17.38 3.91
C PRO A 52 0.09 17.22 4.27
N GLY A 53 0.82 18.32 4.33
CA GLY A 53 2.22 18.37 4.71
C GLY A 53 2.52 18.10 6.18
N LEU A 54 1.51 17.86 7.03
CA LEU A 54 1.70 17.32 8.38
C LEU A 54 1.70 15.78 8.42
N LEU A 55 1.26 15.14 7.32
CA LEU A 55 0.98 13.70 7.25
C LEU A 55 1.78 12.98 6.16
N THR A 56 2.53 13.72 5.35
CA THR A 56 3.22 13.23 4.16
C THR A 56 4.70 13.59 4.17
N GLY A 57 5.47 13.01 3.25
CA GLY A 57 6.89 13.31 3.11
C GLY A 57 7.69 13.03 4.39
N LYS A 58 8.49 14.03 4.81
CA LYS A 58 9.33 13.96 6.02
C LYS A 58 8.63 14.51 7.27
N ALA A 59 7.37 14.93 7.16
CA ALA A 59 6.64 15.53 8.26
C ALA A 59 6.57 14.64 9.50
N ARG A 60 6.51 13.32 9.31
CA ARG A 60 6.46 12.34 10.39
C ARG A 60 7.70 12.40 11.30
N ASP A 61 8.84 12.86 10.77
CA ASP A 61 10.09 12.96 11.53
C ASP A 61 10.12 14.20 12.43
N VAL A 62 9.24 15.19 12.21
CA VAL A 62 9.33 16.53 12.83
C VAL A 62 8.03 17.04 13.46
N THR A 63 6.89 16.40 13.20
CA THR A 63 5.57 16.84 13.69
C THR A 63 5.27 16.38 15.11
N GLY A 64 5.92 15.31 15.56
CA GLY A 64 5.62 14.69 16.86
C GLY A 64 4.19 14.18 16.96
N GLN A 65 3.59 14.27 18.15
CA GLN A 65 2.17 13.97 18.34
C GLN A 65 1.30 15.09 17.74
N LEU A 66 0.50 14.75 16.74
CA LEU A 66 -0.39 15.68 16.06
C LEU A 66 -1.76 15.73 16.74
N HIS A 67 -2.15 16.93 17.17
CA HIS A 67 -3.46 17.27 17.74
C HIS A 67 -4.22 18.14 16.74
N PHE A 68 -5.53 17.92 16.63
CA PHE A 68 -6.40 18.65 15.71
C PHE A 68 -7.53 19.34 16.47
N ASP A 69 -7.72 20.62 16.21
CA ASP A 69 -8.86 21.40 16.70
C ASP A 69 -9.55 22.09 15.53
N SER A 70 -10.84 21.81 15.31
CA SER A 70 -11.63 22.41 14.24
C SER A 70 -11.93 23.89 14.47
N LEU A 71 -11.69 24.40 15.69
CA LEU A 71 -12.13 25.71 16.16
C LEU A 71 -13.65 25.90 16.03
N GLY A 72 -14.42 24.81 16.21
CA GLY A 72 -15.87 24.82 16.11
C GLY A 72 -16.41 24.86 14.66
N LEU A 73 -15.57 24.60 13.66
CA LEU A 73 -15.95 24.63 12.24
C LEU A 73 -16.35 23.25 11.68
N ASP A 74 -16.56 22.23 12.51
CA ASP A 74 -16.84 20.85 12.06
C ASP A 74 -17.97 20.75 11.03
N SER A 75 -19.10 21.41 11.30
CA SER A 75 -20.26 21.41 10.39
C SER A 75 -19.96 22.06 9.04
N TRP A 76 -19.15 23.13 9.05
CA TRP A 76 -18.76 23.81 7.82
C TRP A 76 -17.78 22.95 7.01
N LEU A 77 -16.81 22.32 7.69
CA LEU A 77 -15.82 21.41 7.09
C LEU A 77 -16.47 20.18 6.48
N ALA A 78 -17.49 19.60 7.14
CA ALA A 78 -18.22 18.44 6.64
C ALA A 78 -18.94 18.70 5.31
N GLY A 79 -19.27 19.96 5.01
CA GLY A 79 -19.88 20.37 3.74
C GLY A 79 -18.88 20.70 2.63
N GLN A 80 -17.57 20.67 2.89
CA GLN A 80 -16.56 21.02 1.89
C GLN A 80 -16.17 19.81 1.04
N GLU A 81 -15.96 20.05 -0.25
CA GLU A 81 -15.35 19.06 -1.14
C GLU A 81 -13.85 18.95 -0.83
N THR A 82 -13.39 17.72 -0.58
CA THR A 82 -11.99 17.44 -0.23
C THR A 82 -11.32 16.59 -1.31
N LYS A 83 -10.12 16.99 -1.73
CA LYS A 83 -9.30 16.23 -2.69
C LYS A 83 -8.43 15.17 -2.00
N ILE A 84 -8.20 15.32 -0.71
CA ILE A 84 -7.35 14.45 0.11
C ILE A 84 -8.10 14.15 1.39
N GLN A 85 -8.10 12.89 1.78
CA GLN A 85 -8.73 12.42 3.02
C GLN A 85 -7.73 11.60 3.82
N ARG A 86 -7.67 11.85 5.13
CA ARG A 86 -6.90 11.01 6.05
C ARG A 86 -7.77 9.83 6.47
N PHE A 87 -7.23 8.64 6.31
CA PHE A 87 -7.82 7.42 6.87
C PHE A 87 -7.23 7.09 8.23
N SER A 88 -8.09 6.65 9.15
CA SER A 88 -7.72 6.21 10.48
C SER A 88 -8.32 4.84 10.81
N ALA A 89 -7.79 4.18 11.84
CA ALA A 89 -8.20 2.83 12.20
C ALA A 89 -9.68 2.74 12.59
N GLU A 90 -10.24 3.82 13.15
CA GLU A 90 -11.65 3.93 13.54
C GLU A 90 -12.59 3.76 12.34
N GLN A 91 -12.13 4.13 11.14
CA GLN A 91 -12.91 4.01 9.91
C GLN A 91 -12.92 2.60 9.33
N LEU A 92 -12.02 1.70 9.75
CA LEU A 92 -11.90 0.33 9.18
C LEU A 92 -13.21 -0.45 9.26
N SER A 93 -14.02 -0.21 10.30
CA SER A 93 -15.34 -0.81 10.48
C SER A 93 -16.35 -0.48 9.36
N HIS A 94 -16.09 0.54 8.53
CA HIS A 94 -16.92 0.86 7.37
C HIS A 94 -16.72 -0.16 6.24
N TRP A 95 -15.50 -0.67 6.04
CA TRP A 95 -15.17 -1.61 4.98
C TRP A 95 -15.11 -3.06 5.47
N LEU A 96 -14.61 -3.28 6.70
CA LEU A 96 -14.43 -4.60 7.29
C LEU A 96 -15.64 -4.95 8.17
N LYS A 97 -16.70 -5.47 7.53
CA LYS A 97 -17.92 -5.89 8.22
C LYS A 97 -17.80 -7.33 8.77
N PRO A 98 -18.42 -7.65 9.92
CA PRO A 98 -18.51 -9.03 10.40
C PRO A 98 -19.13 -9.96 9.37
N ARG A 99 -18.63 -11.20 9.32
CA ARG A 99 -19.14 -12.23 8.40
C ARG A 99 -20.47 -12.79 8.89
N ARG A 100 -21.33 -13.16 7.95
CA ARG A 100 -22.55 -13.90 8.28
C ARG A 100 -22.19 -15.29 8.80
N PRO A 101 -22.82 -15.78 9.89
CA PRO A 101 -22.54 -17.12 10.44
C PRO A 101 -22.76 -18.26 9.44
N THR A 102 -23.64 -18.07 8.46
CA THR A 102 -23.98 -19.07 7.43
C THR A 102 -23.12 -18.96 6.16
N SER A 103 -22.11 -18.09 6.14
CA SER A 103 -21.24 -17.94 4.97
C SER A 103 -20.26 -19.10 4.83
N HIS A 104 -19.94 -19.45 3.59
CA HIS A 104 -18.97 -20.46 3.21
C HIS A 104 -17.81 -19.85 2.40
N LYS A 105 -16.77 -20.64 2.11
CA LYS A 105 -15.57 -20.19 1.39
C LYS A 105 -15.85 -19.51 0.04
N GLY A 106 -16.94 -19.88 -0.65
CA GLY A 106 -17.32 -19.24 -1.92
C GLY A 106 -17.81 -17.79 -1.76
N ASP A 107 -18.32 -17.42 -0.59
CA ASP A 107 -18.83 -16.06 -0.33
C ASP A 107 -17.71 -15.05 -0.09
N HIS A 108 -16.49 -15.53 0.17
CA HIS A 108 -15.33 -14.71 0.53
C HIS A 108 -14.31 -14.61 -0.62
N GLY A 109 -14.78 -14.91 -1.85
CA GLY A 109 -14.03 -14.70 -3.09
C GLY A 109 -12.92 -15.71 -3.35
N ARG A 110 -12.51 -15.75 -4.63
CA ARG A 110 -11.43 -16.58 -5.16
C ARG A 110 -10.30 -15.71 -5.65
N LEU A 111 -9.13 -15.86 -5.04
CA LEU A 111 -7.92 -15.12 -5.38
C LEU A 111 -6.93 -16.03 -6.09
N VAL A 112 -6.40 -15.57 -7.22
CA VAL A 112 -5.22 -16.17 -7.86
C VAL A 112 -4.03 -15.23 -7.69
N ILE A 113 -2.90 -15.78 -7.27
CA ILE A 113 -1.65 -15.05 -7.07
C ILE A 113 -0.59 -15.64 -7.99
N ILE A 114 0.07 -14.79 -8.77
CA ILE A 114 1.00 -15.20 -9.85
C ILE A 114 2.36 -14.55 -9.59
N GLY A 115 3.40 -15.37 -9.42
CA GLY A 115 4.75 -14.91 -9.15
C GLY A 115 5.61 -16.02 -8.53
N GLY A 116 6.68 -15.66 -7.84
CA GLY A 116 7.61 -16.65 -7.29
C GLY A 116 8.44 -17.36 -8.36
N ASP A 117 9.31 -16.61 -9.02
CA ASP A 117 10.41 -17.12 -9.83
C ASP A 117 11.50 -17.77 -8.94
N HIS A 118 12.59 -18.21 -9.55
CA HIS A 118 13.73 -18.79 -8.86
C HIS A 118 14.25 -17.85 -7.75
N GLY A 119 14.37 -18.37 -6.53
CA GLY A 119 14.88 -17.64 -5.37
C GLY A 119 13.87 -16.67 -4.71
N THR A 120 12.65 -16.51 -5.22
CA THR A 120 11.66 -15.57 -4.68
C THR A 120 10.40 -16.23 -4.13
N ALA A 121 10.45 -17.55 -3.84
CA ALA A 121 9.37 -18.32 -3.22
C ALA A 121 8.79 -17.66 -1.95
N GLY A 122 9.64 -16.98 -1.17
CA GLY A 122 9.22 -16.25 0.03
C GLY A 122 8.23 -15.13 -0.25
N ALA A 123 8.40 -14.38 -1.35
CA ALA A 123 7.53 -13.28 -1.71
C ALA A 123 6.10 -13.78 -1.98
N ILE A 124 5.97 -14.76 -2.89
CA ILE A 124 4.67 -15.29 -3.27
C ILE A 124 3.97 -16.03 -2.11
N ARG A 125 4.74 -16.67 -1.21
CA ARG A 125 4.21 -17.28 0.02
C ARG A 125 3.63 -16.23 0.96
N MET A 126 4.35 -15.14 1.21
CA MET A 126 3.88 -14.06 2.08
C MET A 126 2.60 -13.40 1.52
N THR A 127 2.52 -13.22 0.20
CA THR A 127 1.30 -12.72 -0.45
C THR A 127 0.12 -13.68 -0.22
N GLY A 128 0.33 -14.99 -0.40
CA GLY A 128 -0.69 -16.02 -0.14
C GLY A 128 -1.16 -16.04 1.30
N GLU A 129 -0.23 -16.03 2.25
CA GLU A 129 -0.56 -15.99 3.68
C GLU A 129 -1.32 -14.72 4.06
N ALA A 130 -0.88 -13.55 3.57
CA ALA A 130 -1.56 -12.29 3.84
C ALA A 130 -3.01 -12.30 3.30
N ALA A 131 -3.23 -12.88 2.12
CA ALA A 131 -4.58 -13.03 1.57
C ALA A 131 -5.48 -13.92 2.43
N LEU A 132 -4.97 -15.06 2.89
CA LEU A 132 -5.71 -15.94 3.82
C LEU A 132 -6.02 -15.24 5.14
N ARG A 133 -5.06 -14.49 5.71
CA ARG A 133 -5.22 -13.71 6.95
C ARG A 133 -6.22 -12.57 6.80
N ALA A 134 -6.25 -11.92 5.64
CA ALA A 134 -7.25 -10.91 5.28
C ALA A 134 -8.64 -11.54 5.05
N GLY A 135 -8.69 -12.86 4.89
CA GLY A 135 -9.90 -13.65 4.88
C GLY A 135 -10.40 -14.04 3.49
N ALA A 136 -9.56 -14.01 2.46
CA ALA A 136 -9.92 -14.58 1.16
C ALA A 136 -10.41 -16.04 1.34
N GLY A 137 -11.54 -16.38 0.72
CA GLY A 137 -12.17 -17.67 0.91
C GLY A 137 -11.38 -18.82 0.30
N LEU A 138 -10.80 -18.58 -0.87
CA LEU A 138 -9.95 -19.53 -1.60
C LEU A 138 -8.76 -18.78 -2.21
N VAL A 139 -7.55 -19.28 -1.96
CA VAL A 139 -6.31 -18.71 -2.47
C VAL A 139 -5.56 -19.75 -3.29
N ARG A 140 -5.38 -19.47 -4.58
CA ARG A 140 -4.59 -20.26 -5.52
C ARG A 140 -3.28 -19.52 -5.83
N VAL A 141 -2.16 -20.22 -5.80
CA VAL A 141 -0.84 -19.68 -6.13
C VAL A 141 -0.31 -20.39 -7.37
N LEU A 142 0.07 -19.61 -8.39
CA LEU A 142 0.79 -20.10 -9.57
C LEU A 142 2.24 -19.62 -9.49
N THR A 143 3.16 -20.57 -9.42
CA THR A 143 4.61 -20.33 -9.16
C THR A 143 5.48 -21.33 -9.92
N ARG A 144 6.81 -21.20 -9.87
CA ARG A 144 7.73 -22.25 -10.32
C ARG A 144 7.46 -23.58 -9.61
N SER A 145 7.59 -24.71 -10.32
CA SER A 145 7.36 -26.06 -9.78
C SER A 145 8.22 -26.37 -8.56
N GLU A 146 9.47 -25.92 -8.53
CA GLU A 146 10.38 -26.08 -7.38
C GLU A 146 9.88 -25.39 -6.10
N ASN A 147 9.03 -24.37 -6.21
CA ASN A 147 8.47 -23.64 -5.07
C ASN A 147 7.26 -24.35 -4.46
N ILE A 148 6.64 -25.33 -5.14
CA ILE A 148 5.39 -25.97 -4.70
C ILE A 148 5.57 -26.68 -3.34
N ALA A 149 6.54 -27.59 -3.24
CA ALA A 149 6.75 -28.35 -2.01
C ALA A 149 7.15 -27.47 -0.81
N PRO A 150 8.07 -26.48 -0.94
CA PRO A 150 8.36 -25.53 0.13
C PRO A 150 7.15 -24.72 0.58
N LEU A 151 6.32 -24.24 -0.35
CA LEU A 151 5.11 -23.46 -0.02
C LEU A 151 4.10 -24.32 0.75
N LEU A 152 3.78 -25.51 0.24
CA LEU A 152 2.79 -26.40 0.87
C LEU A 152 3.27 -26.92 2.23
N THR A 153 4.58 -27.08 2.42
CA THR A 153 5.15 -27.45 3.71
C THR A 153 4.96 -26.34 4.75
N ALA A 154 5.13 -25.07 4.36
CA ALA A 154 5.01 -23.95 5.27
C ALA A 154 3.55 -23.47 5.48
N ARG A 155 2.71 -23.60 4.43
CA ARG A 155 1.33 -23.12 4.35
C ARG A 155 0.48 -24.09 3.52
N PRO A 156 0.06 -25.22 4.10
CA PRO A 156 -0.72 -26.24 3.39
C PRO A 156 -2.13 -25.79 2.98
N GLU A 157 -2.63 -24.67 3.54
CA GLU A 157 -3.94 -24.10 3.18
C GLU A 157 -3.97 -23.47 1.79
N LEU A 158 -2.81 -23.19 1.19
CA LEU A 158 -2.70 -22.63 -0.16
C LEU A 158 -2.91 -23.72 -1.22
N MET A 159 -3.68 -23.42 -2.26
CA MET A 159 -3.77 -24.27 -3.46
C MET A 159 -2.65 -23.88 -4.43
N VAL A 160 -1.54 -24.59 -4.39
CA VAL A 160 -0.34 -24.24 -5.17
C VAL A 160 -0.23 -25.10 -6.41
N HIS A 161 -0.08 -24.47 -7.57
CA HIS A 161 0.16 -25.14 -8.85
C HIS A 161 1.37 -24.53 -9.55
N GLU A 162 1.96 -25.30 -10.45
CA GLU A 162 2.97 -24.77 -11.36
C GLU A 162 2.32 -23.75 -12.30
N LEU A 163 3.01 -22.63 -12.54
CA LEU A 163 2.63 -21.65 -13.54
C LEU A 163 2.99 -22.16 -14.94
N THR A 164 1.98 -22.69 -15.62
CA THR A 164 2.00 -23.02 -17.05
C THR A 164 0.92 -22.18 -17.75
N MET A 165 0.93 -22.14 -19.08
CA MET A 165 -0.10 -21.40 -19.82
C MET A 165 -1.50 -21.99 -19.62
N ASP A 166 -1.59 -23.30 -19.42
CA ASP A 166 -2.86 -24.01 -19.21
C ASP A 166 -3.38 -23.73 -17.79
N SER A 167 -2.53 -23.92 -16.77
CA SER A 167 -2.92 -23.65 -15.38
C SER A 167 -3.25 -22.18 -15.17
N LEU A 168 -2.57 -21.27 -15.87
CA LEU A 168 -2.89 -19.85 -15.88
C LEU A 168 -4.25 -19.58 -16.49
N THR A 169 -4.56 -20.18 -17.65
CA THR A 169 -5.86 -19.98 -18.32
C THR A 169 -7.01 -20.44 -17.42
N GLU A 170 -6.92 -21.66 -16.88
CA GLU A 170 -7.93 -22.21 -15.97
C GLU A 170 -8.10 -21.33 -14.72
N SER A 171 -6.98 -20.87 -14.15
CA SER A 171 -7.01 -20.05 -12.95
C SER A 171 -7.62 -18.67 -13.19
N LEU A 172 -7.37 -18.05 -14.34
CA LEU A 172 -7.98 -16.77 -14.69
C LEU A 172 -9.49 -16.88 -14.89
N GLU A 173 -9.98 -17.98 -15.47
CA GLU A 173 -11.43 -18.23 -15.59
C GLU A 173 -12.10 -18.41 -14.22
N TRP A 174 -11.40 -19.11 -13.31
CA TRP A 174 -11.88 -19.38 -11.96
C TRP A 174 -11.82 -18.17 -11.00
N ALA A 175 -10.85 -17.28 -11.15
CA ALA A 175 -10.58 -16.18 -10.22
C ALA A 175 -11.68 -15.11 -10.20
N ASP A 176 -11.95 -14.55 -9.02
CA ASP A 176 -12.70 -13.29 -8.88
C ASP A 176 -11.74 -12.08 -8.90
N VAL A 177 -10.54 -12.26 -8.35
CA VAL A 177 -9.46 -11.24 -8.29
C VAL A 177 -8.11 -11.90 -8.61
N VAL A 178 -7.22 -11.16 -9.26
CA VAL A 178 -5.85 -11.61 -9.58
C VAL A 178 -4.81 -10.68 -8.95
N VAL A 179 -3.81 -11.27 -8.31
CA VAL A 179 -2.57 -10.59 -7.89
C VAL A 179 -1.44 -11.09 -8.77
N ILE A 180 -0.63 -10.19 -9.32
CA ILE A 180 0.54 -10.55 -10.12
C ILE A 180 1.73 -9.67 -9.75
N GLY A 181 2.92 -10.27 -9.72
CA GLY A 181 4.18 -9.53 -9.63
C GLY A 181 5.12 -9.86 -8.47
N PRO A 182 4.66 -10.27 -7.27
CA PRO A 182 5.56 -10.62 -6.17
C PRO A 182 6.56 -11.72 -6.55
N GLY A 183 7.81 -11.30 -6.79
CA GLY A 183 8.89 -12.16 -7.26
C GLY A 183 8.64 -12.80 -8.62
N LEU A 184 7.83 -12.20 -9.50
CA LEU A 184 7.53 -12.75 -10.84
C LEU A 184 8.77 -12.85 -11.74
N GLY A 185 9.79 -12.02 -11.48
CA GLY A 185 10.92 -11.86 -12.38
C GLY A 185 10.55 -11.09 -13.64
N GLN A 186 11.56 -10.61 -14.34
CA GLN A 186 11.41 -9.80 -15.56
C GLN A 186 11.82 -10.55 -16.83
N GLN A 187 12.08 -11.85 -16.69
CA GLN A 187 12.44 -12.73 -17.80
C GLN A 187 11.20 -13.26 -18.52
N GLU A 188 11.41 -14.06 -19.55
CA GLU A 188 10.36 -14.54 -20.45
C GLU A 188 9.20 -15.25 -19.73
N TRP A 189 9.49 -15.98 -18.66
CA TRP A 189 8.46 -16.65 -17.84
C TRP A 189 7.46 -15.66 -17.24
N GLY A 190 7.97 -14.60 -16.59
CA GLY A 190 7.14 -13.54 -16.00
C GLY A 190 6.41 -12.70 -17.06
N LYS A 191 7.10 -12.36 -18.16
CA LYS A 191 6.52 -11.61 -19.29
C LYS A 191 5.33 -12.33 -19.91
N LYS A 192 5.45 -13.64 -20.18
CA LYS A 192 4.36 -14.45 -20.74
C LYS A 192 3.15 -14.52 -19.81
N ALA A 193 3.40 -14.68 -18.51
CA ALA A 193 2.34 -14.66 -17.52
C ALA A 193 1.60 -13.31 -17.52
N LEU A 194 2.33 -12.20 -17.52
CA LEU A 194 1.77 -10.86 -17.54
C LEU A 194 0.93 -10.61 -18.81
N GLN A 195 1.47 -10.93 -19.99
CA GLN A 195 0.75 -10.79 -21.28
C GLN A 195 -0.58 -11.54 -21.31
N LYS A 196 -0.62 -12.75 -20.74
CA LYS A 196 -1.87 -13.53 -20.66
C LYS A 196 -2.86 -12.88 -19.69
N VAL A 197 -2.35 -12.41 -18.56
CA VAL A 197 -3.11 -11.76 -17.49
C VAL A 197 -3.68 -10.41 -17.93
N GLU A 198 -3.05 -9.71 -18.88
CA GLU A 198 -3.58 -8.48 -19.43
C GLU A 198 -5.02 -8.63 -19.92
N ASN A 199 -5.44 -9.78 -20.44
CA ASN A 199 -6.81 -9.97 -20.92
C ASN A 199 -7.86 -10.18 -19.81
N PHE A 200 -7.44 -10.27 -18.54
CA PHE A 200 -8.34 -10.41 -17.41
C PHE A 200 -9.11 -9.11 -17.15
N ARG A 201 -10.44 -9.22 -17.05
CA ARG A 201 -11.36 -8.08 -16.96
C ARG A 201 -11.88 -7.78 -15.55
N LYS A 202 -11.69 -8.70 -14.59
CA LYS A 202 -12.10 -8.50 -13.20
C LYS A 202 -11.02 -7.70 -12.44
N PRO A 203 -11.23 -7.34 -11.16
CA PRO A 203 -10.27 -6.56 -10.39
C PRO A 203 -8.91 -7.23 -10.26
N MET A 204 -7.88 -6.40 -10.21
CA MET A 204 -6.48 -6.84 -10.16
C MET A 204 -5.65 -6.04 -9.16
N LEU A 205 -4.59 -6.66 -8.66
CA LEU A 205 -3.49 -5.99 -7.96
C LEU A 205 -2.18 -6.32 -8.66
N TRP A 206 -1.47 -5.29 -9.11
CA TRP A 206 -0.14 -5.42 -9.71
C TRP A 206 0.90 -4.84 -8.77
N ASP A 207 1.95 -5.60 -8.52
CA ASP A 207 3.00 -5.25 -7.56
C ASP A 207 4.39 -5.60 -8.11
N ALA A 208 5.45 -5.05 -7.52
CA ALA A 208 6.83 -5.46 -7.75
C ALA A 208 7.22 -5.63 -9.24
N ASP A 209 7.62 -6.84 -9.65
CA ASP A 209 8.08 -7.10 -11.02
C ASP A 209 7.01 -6.87 -12.09
N ALA A 210 5.72 -6.98 -11.75
CA ALA A 210 4.66 -6.60 -12.69
C ALA A 210 4.67 -5.08 -12.95
N LEU A 211 5.03 -4.26 -11.96
CA LEU A 211 5.17 -2.81 -12.13
C LEU A 211 6.42 -2.46 -12.94
N ASN A 212 7.53 -3.18 -12.71
CA ASN A 212 8.74 -3.02 -13.53
C ASN A 212 8.48 -3.33 -15.01
N LEU A 213 7.73 -4.40 -15.29
CA LEU A 213 7.32 -4.75 -16.65
C LEU A 213 6.30 -3.75 -17.24
N LEU A 214 5.38 -3.23 -16.41
CA LEU A 214 4.43 -2.20 -16.80
C LEU A 214 5.13 -0.88 -17.19
N ALA A 215 6.21 -0.50 -16.49
CA ALA A 215 6.99 0.70 -16.85
C ALA A 215 7.64 0.58 -18.23
N ILE A 216 8.07 -0.64 -18.61
CA ILE A 216 8.64 -0.91 -19.95
C ILE A 216 7.57 -0.88 -21.04
N ASN A 217 6.36 -1.40 -20.75
CA ASN A 217 5.25 -1.41 -21.70
C ASN A 217 3.97 -0.82 -21.05
N PRO A 218 3.84 0.52 -21.03
CA PRO A 218 2.77 1.18 -20.30
C PRO A 218 1.37 0.82 -20.80
N ASP A 219 0.48 0.50 -19.86
CA ASP A 219 -0.93 0.24 -20.13
C ASP A 219 -1.81 0.98 -19.11
N LYS A 220 -2.93 1.55 -19.55
CA LYS A 220 -3.74 2.51 -18.75
C LYS A 220 -5.09 1.96 -18.28
N ARG A 221 -5.26 0.64 -18.24
CA ARG A 221 -6.52 0.03 -17.78
C ARG A 221 -6.84 0.37 -16.32
N HIS A 222 -8.12 0.57 -16.06
CA HIS A 222 -8.65 1.02 -14.78
C HIS A 222 -9.07 -0.12 -13.83
N ASN A 223 -9.07 -1.38 -14.28
CA ASN A 223 -9.47 -2.52 -13.45
C ASN A 223 -8.35 -3.05 -12.53
N ARG A 224 -7.35 -2.22 -12.21
CA ARG A 224 -6.20 -2.59 -11.38
C ARG A 224 -5.90 -1.58 -10.29
N VAL A 225 -5.46 -2.09 -9.16
CA VAL A 225 -4.70 -1.37 -8.14
C VAL A 225 -3.22 -1.64 -8.41
N ILE A 226 -2.38 -0.61 -8.27
CA ILE A 226 -0.92 -0.73 -8.35
C ILE A 226 -0.31 -0.29 -7.01
N THR A 227 0.77 -0.94 -6.59
CA THR A 227 1.41 -0.69 -5.28
C THR A 227 2.90 -0.31 -5.38
N PRO A 228 3.29 0.66 -6.23
CA PRO A 228 4.70 1.00 -6.39
C PRO A 228 5.28 1.61 -5.12
N HIS A 229 6.47 1.15 -4.73
CA HIS A 229 7.31 1.94 -3.85
C HIS A 229 7.89 3.16 -4.61
N PRO A 230 8.48 4.18 -3.96
CA PRO A 230 8.95 5.39 -4.65
C PRO A 230 9.90 5.11 -5.83
N GLY A 231 10.84 4.18 -5.67
CA GLY A 231 11.73 3.75 -6.78
C GLY A 231 11.05 3.02 -7.95
N GLU A 232 9.90 2.35 -7.75
CA GLU A 232 9.11 1.75 -8.83
C GLU A 232 8.27 2.82 -9.52
N ALA A 233 7.69 3.74 -8.75
CA ALA A 233 6.90 4.86 -9.27
C ALA A 233 7.73 5.85 -10.11
N ALA A 234 9.05 5.90 -9.89
CA ALA A 234 9.96 6.77 -10.62
C ALA A 234 10.36 6.23 -12.01
N ARG A 235 10.01 4.98 -12.34
CA ARG A 235 10.27 4.37 -13.65
C ARG A 235 9.12 4.67 -14.62
#